data_AF-A0A6B3QYU9-F1
#
_entry.id   AF-A0A6B3QYU9-F1
#
_cell.length_a   1.000
_cell.length_b   1.000
_cell.length_c   1.000
_cell.angle_alpha   90.00
_cell.angle_beta   90.00
_cell.angle_gamma   90.00
#
_symmetry.space_group_name_H-M   'P 1'
#
loop_
_entity.id
_entity.type
_entity.pdbx_description
1 polymer ?
#
loop_
_entity_poly.entity_id
_entity_poly.type
_entity_poly.pdbx_seq_one_letter_code
_entity_poly.pdbx_strand_id
1 'polypeptide(L)'
;MLSEGNTGRYLKYAVGEIILVVIGILIALQINNWNQQRILEKQSQQVLVNLREEINENKTELESAIEFLKQRVDKRLEFLNSSDQNISDTEKIKKISSMVFFYLERIDLPIIENELGSNKKIFQWSELTKSMQNLSESIGYYNKGIEYLENDVHSNILPYLVNRGVMTDIMVSKGILNSKDYLNVDAYNSENFRNVIASSTLMTSALLEGANKVIKDYNELLLIINQKIE
;
A
#
# COMPACT_ATOMS: atom_id res chain seq x y z
N MET A 1 -37.77 -64.55 -41.61
CA MET A 1 -36.41 -64.23 -42.10
C MET A 1 -35.75 -63.22 -41.17
N LEU A 2 -35.12 -63.71 -40.10
CA LEU A 2 -33.99 -63.07 -39.43
C LEU A 2 -33.06 -64.24 -39.11
N SER A 3 -32.34 -64.65 -40.15
CA SER A 3 -31.47 -65.82 -40.14
C SER A 3 -30.37 -65.65 -39.09
N GLU A 4 -30.20 -66.69 -38.30
CA GLU A 4 -29.10 -66.95 -37.37
C GLU A 4 -27.75 -66.57 -38.01
N GLY A 5 -26.99 -65.68 -37.35
CA GLY A 5 -25.59 -65.40 -37.68
C GLY A 5 -25.21 -63.94 -37.94
N ASN A 6 -26.16 -63.01 -38.18
CA ASN A 6 -25.82 -61.62 -38.54
C ASN A 6 -26.02 -60.58 -37.42
N THR A 7 -26.74 -60.88 -36.33
CA THR A 7 -26.99 -59.94 -35.21
C THR A 7 -25.70 -59.53 -34.50
N GLY A 8 -24.76 -60.46 -34.34
CA GLY A 8 -23.44 -60.19 -33.74
C GLY A 8 -22.55 -59.31 -34.61
N ARG A 9 -22.72 -59.33 -35.94
CA ARG A 9 -22.04 -58.39 -36.85
C ARG A 9 -22.57 -56.97 -36.64
N TYR A 10 -23.89 -56.76 -36.70
CA TYR A 10 -24.49 -55.45 -36.48
C TYR A 10 -24.21 -54.88 -35.08
N LEU A 11 -24.21 -55.71 -34.04
CA LEU A 11 -23.81 -55.30 -32.68
C LEU A 11 -22.35 -54.86 -32.58
N LYS A 12 -21.41 -55.57 -33.22
CA LYS A 12 -19.99 -55.16 -33.25
C LYS A 12 -19.79 -53.83 -33.97
N TYR A 13 -20.51 -53.61 -35.07
CA TYR A 13 -20.45 -52.34 -35.81
C TYR A 13 -21.06 -51.19 -35.00
N ALA A 14 -22.22 -51.39 -34.36
CA ALA A 14 -22.86 -50.38 -33.52
C ALA A 14 -22.03 -50.02 -32.27
N VAL A 15 -21.38 -51.01 -31.63
CA VAL A 15 -20.46 -50.75 -30.51
C VAL A 15 -19.22 -49.98 -30.97
N GLY A 16 -18.67 -50.31 -32.14
CA GLY A 16 -17.55 -49.56 -32.72
C GLY A 16 -17.91 -48.10 -32.99
N GLU A 17 -19.12 -47.84 -33.50
CA GLU A 17 -19.63 -46.50 -33.76
C GLU A 17 -19.85 -45.70 -32.47
N ILE A 18 -20.42 -46.32 -31.43
CA ILE A 18 -20.55 -45.68 -30.11
C ILE A 18 -19.18 -45.33 -29.52
N ILE A 19 -18.20 -46.22 -29.58
CA ILE A 19 -16.84 -45.97 -29.09
C ILE A 19 -16.19 -44.81 -29.85
N LEU A 20 -16.34 -44.76 -31.18
CA LEU A 20 -15.86 -43.65 -32.01
C LEU A 20 -16.51 -42.32 -31.64
N VAL A 21 -17.82 -42.30 -31.42
CA VAL A 21 -18.55 -41.10 -30.98
C VAL A 21 -18.09 -40.64 -29.60
N VAL A 22 -17.92 -41.56 -28.64
CA VAL A 22 -17.44 -41.24 -27.29
C VAL A 22 -16.02 -40.66 -27.33
N ILE A 23 -15.12 -41.25 -28.12
CA ILE A 23 -13.76 -40.70 -28.32
C ILE A 23 -13.85 -39.29 -28.93
N GLY A 24 -14.73 -39.07 -29.91
CA GLY A 24 -14.96 -37.76 -30.50
C GLY A 24 -15.42 -36.71 -29.49
N ILE A 25 -16.36 -37.07 -28.60
CA ILE A 25 -16.85 -36.19 -27.53
C ILE A 25 -15.73 -35.89 -26.52
N LEU A 26 -14.96 -36.90 -26.11
CA LEU A 26 -13.86 -36.72 -25.16
C LEU A 26 -12.76 -35.80 -25.72
N ILE A 27 -12.40 -35.97 -26.99
CA ILE A 27 -11.44 -35.08 -27.67
C ILE A 27 -11.99 -33.66 -27.78
N ALA A 28 -13.27 -33.50 -28.16
CA ALA A 28 -13.92 -32.20 -28.22
C ALA A 28 -13.94 -31.49 -26.86
N LEU A 29 -14.25 -32.21 -25.79
CA LEU A 29 -14.20 -31.71 -24.41
C LEU A 29 -12.77 -31.34 -24.00
N GLN A 30 -11.76 -32.16 -24.33
CA GLN A 30 -10.37 -31.86 -24.04
C GLN A 30 -9.88 -30.60 -24.77
N ILE A 31 -10.19 -30.44 -26.06
CA ILE A 31 -9.85 -29.24 -26.83
C ILE A 31 -10.53 -28.01 -26.24
N ASN A 32 -11.82 -28.11 -25.87
CA ASN A 32 -12.54 -27.01 -25.24
C ASN A 32 -11.91 -26.62 -23.89
N ASN A 33 -11.62 -27.61 -23.03
CA ASN A 33 -10.99 -27.39 -21.73
C ASN A 33 -9.59 -26.77 -21.88
N TRP A 34 -8.79 -27.23 -22.85
CA TRP A 34 -7.48 -26.67 -23.14
C TRP A 34 -7.57 -25.21 -23.63
N ASN A 35 -8.50 -24.90 -24.53
CA ASN A 35 -8.71 -23.53 -24.99
C ASN A 35 -9.16 -22.60 -23.84
N GLN A 36 -10.07 -23.07 -22.97
CA GLN A 36 -10.48 -22.33 -21.78
C GLN A 36 -9.30 -22.11 -20.82
N GLN A 37 -8.49 -23.15 -20.59
CA GLN A 37 -7.28 -23.05 -19.77
C GLN A 37 -6.33 -21.97 -20.30
N ARG A 38 -6.05 -21.98 -21.61
CA ARG A 38 -5.19 -21.00 -22.28
C ARG A 38 -5.71 -19.56 -22.18
N ILE A 39 -7.02 -19.36 -22.36
CA ILE A 39 -7.64 -18.03 -22.22
C ILE A 39 -7.47 -17.51 -20.79
N LEU A 40 -7.70 -18.37 -19.80
CA LEU A 40 -7.57 -18.02 -18.39
C LEU A 40 -6.11 -17.73 -18.00
N GLU A 41 -5.14 -18.47 -18.54
CA GLU A 41 -3.70 -18.21 -18.33
C GLU A 41 -3.30 -16.84 -18.88
N LYS A 42 -3.75 -16.49 -20.09
CA LYS A 42 -3.51 -15.17 -20.68
C LYS A 42 -4.11 -14.04 -19.83
N GLN A 43 -5.33 -14.23 -19.33
CA GLN A 43 -5.96 -13.26 -18.42
C GLN A 43 -5.18 -13.11 -17.12
N SER A 44 -4.75 -14.22 -16.51
CA SER A 44 -3.94 -14.20 -15.29
C SER A 44 -2.62 -13.47 -15.49
N GLN A 45 -1.92 -13.72 -16.61
CA GLN A 45 -0.67 -13.02 -16.93
C GLN A 45 -0.89 -11.50 -17.05
N GLN A 46 -1.96 -11.07 -17.72
CA GLN A 46 -2.28 -9.65 -17.83
C GLN A 46 -2.52 -9.02 -16.46
N VAL A 47 -3.25 -9.69 -15.57
CA VAL A 47 -3.50 -9.20 -14.21
C VAL A 47 -2.20 -9.08 -13.42
N LEU A 48 -1.28 -10.06 -13.53
CA LEU A 48 0.02 -9.99 -12.86
C LEU A 48 0.89 -8.85 -13.38
N VAL A 49 0.88 -8.59 -14.68
CA VAL A 49 1.60 -7.45 -15.26
C VAL A 49 1.06 -6.14 -14.70
N ASN A 50 -0.26 -5.96 -14.69
CA ASN A 50 -0.90 -4.77 -14.13
C ASN A 50 -0.59 -4.61 -12.63
N LEU A 51 -0.69 -5.70 -11.86
CA LEU A 51 -0.40 -5.71 -10.43
C LEU A 51 1.07 -5.36 -10.16
N ARG A 52 2.00 -5.87 -10.98
CA ARG A 52 3.42 -5.54 -10.89
C ARG A 52 3.66 -4.05 -11.15
N GLU A 53 3.00 -3.47 -12.15
CA GLU A 53 3.13 -2.04 -12.47
C GLU A 53 2.62 -1.18 -11.31
N GLU A 54 1.39 -1.43 -10.83
CA GLU A 54 0.81 -0.70 -9.69
C GLU A 54 1.65 -0.83 -8.42
N ILE A 55 2.14 -2.04 -8.10
CA ILE A 55 3.01 -2.22 -6.93
C ILE A 55 4.31 -1.41 -7.06
N ASN A 56 4.92 -1.35 -8.24
CA ASN A 56 6.16 -0.59 -8.42
C ASN A 56 5.92 0.92 -8.30
N GLU A 57 4.80 1.43 -8.83
CA GLU A 57 4.40 2.83 -8.71
C GLU A 57 4.18 3.19 -7.22
N ASN A 58 3.30 2.46 -6.54
CA ASN A 58 2.97 2.69 -5.12
C ASN A 58 4.19 2.51 -4.21
N LYS A 59 5.07 1.56 -4.52
CA LYS A 59 6.33 1.37 -3.80
C LYS A 59 7.23 2.60 -3.92
N THR A 60 7.37 3.16 -5.12
CA THR A 60 8.21 4.35 -5.38
C THR A 60 7.68 5.58 -4.64
N GLU A 61 6.37 5.76 -4.61
CA GLU A 61 5.71 6.82 -3.85
C GLU A 61 5.95 6.65 -2.34
N LEU A 62 5.79 5.43 -1.83
CA LEU A 62 6.04 5.13 -0.41
C LEU A 62 7.51 5.31 -0.02
N GLU A 63 8.46 4.92 -0.87
CA GLU A 63 9.90 5.15 -0.62
C GLU A 63 10.21 6.65 -0.51
N SER A 64 9.59 7.46 -1.38
CA SER A 64 9.71 8.92 -1.33
C SER A 64 9.11 9.47 -0.02
N ALA A 65 7.93 9.01 0.37
CA ALA A 65 7.28 9.38 1.62
C ALA A 65 8.14 8.99 2.84
N ILE A 66 8.72 7.79 2.86
CA ILE A 66 9.63 7.32 3.92
C ILE A 66 10.81 8.27 4.08
N GLU A 67 11.42 8.71 2.98
CA GLU A 67 12.56 9.63 3.03
C GLU A 67 12.16 10.98 3.65
N PHE A 68 11.00 11.53 3.27
CA PHE A 68 10.46 12.74 3.90
C PHE A 68 10.21 12.55 5.40
N LEU A 69 9.64 11.41 5.80
CA LEU A 69 9.37 11.12 7.21
C LEU A 69 10.67 10.98 8.03
N LYS A 70 11.70 10.33 7.48
CA LYS A 70 13.02 10.22 8.11
C LYS A 70 13.65 11.58 8.37
N GLN A 71 13.73 12.43 7.34
CA GLN A 71 14.30 13.78 7.48
C GLN A 71 13.58 14.62 8.55
N ARG A 72 12.27 14.41 8.74
CA ARG A 72 11.52 15.08 9.80
C ARG A 72 11.84 14.53 11.17
N VAL A 73 11.89 13.21 11.32
CA VAL A 73 12.31 12.56 12.56
C VAL A 73 13.70 13.06 12.95
N ASP A 74 14.63 13.12 12.01
CA ASP A 74 15.99 13.62 12.24
C ASP A 74 15.98 15.07 12.74
N LYS A 75 15.24 15.97 12.08
CA LYS A 75 15.11 17.38 12.51
C LYS A 75 14.50 17.51 13.91
N ARG A 76 13.50 16.68 14.23
CA ARG A 76 12.86 16.70 15.54
C ARG A 76 13.79 16.14 16.61
N LEU A 77 14.54 15.07 16.30
CA LEU A 77 15.55 14.51 17.20
C LEU A 77 16.70 15.50 17.44
N GLU A 78 17.16 16.20 16.40
CA GLU A 78 18.12 17.31 16.54
C GLU A 78 17.60 18.33 17.56
N PHE A 79 16.37 18.82 17.38
CA PHE A 79 15.73 19.74 18.31
C PHE A 79 15.65 19.17 19.75
N LEU A 80 15.14 17.95 19.91
CA LEU A 80 14.92 17.32 21.23
C LEU A 80 16.22 17.04 22.01
N ASN A 81 17.32 16.81 21.29
CA ASN A 81 18.65 16.55 21.85
C ASN A 81 19.50 17.83 21.98
N SER A 82 19.17 18.88 21.24
CA SER A 82 19.90 20.15 21.29
C SER A 82 19.58 20.95 22.56
N SER A 83 20.54 21.77 22.99
CA SER A 83 20.36 22.79 24.03
C SER A 83 20.36 24.20 23.42
N ASP A 84 19.99 24.33 22.14
CA ASP A 84 20.19 25.55 21.36
C ASP A 84 19.35 26.73 21.89
N GLN A 85 19.98 27.57 22.73
CA GLN A 85 19.36 28.76 23.30
C GLN A 85 19.60 30.03 22.47
N ASN A 86 20.59 30.04 21.56
CA ASN A 86 21.04 31.24 20.83
C ASN A 86 20.77 31.18 19.31
N ILE A 87 19.50 31.03 18.93
CA ILE A 87 19.06 31.22 17.54
C ILE A 87 18.07 32.38 17.44
N SER A 88 18.04 33.04 16.28
CA SER A 88 17.15 34.19 16.04
C SER A 88 15.67 33.81 16.14
N ASP A 89 14.82 34.77 16.47
CA ASP A 89 13.38 34.54 16.61
C ASP A 89 12.73 34.06 15.31
N THR A 90 13.13 34.62 14.17
CA THR A 90 12.71 34.12 12.85
C THR A 90 13.09 32.66 12.65
N GLU A 91 14.28 32.26 13.09
CA GLU A 91 14.77 30.89 12.93
C GLU A 91 14.02 29.91 13.84
N LYS A 92 13.71 30.30 15.08
CA LYS A 92 12.86 29.51 15.98
C LYS A 92 11.51 29.19 15.33
N ILE A 93 10.83 30.20 14.78
CA ILE A 93 9.53 30.02 14.14
C ILE A 93 9.63 29.15 12.87
N LYS A 94 10.68 29.32 12.07
CA LYS A 94 10.92 28.44 10.91
C LYS A 94 11.14 26.99 11.33
N LYS A 95 11.95 26.76 12.38
CA LYS A 95 12.15 25.42 12.95
C LYS A 95 10.82 24.83 13.45
N ILE A 96 10.00 25.58 14.19
CA ILE A 96 8.64 25.15 14.58
C ILE A 96 7.85 24.72 13.35
N SER A 97 7.73 25.60 12.34
CA SER A 97 6.95 25.32 11.12
C SER A 97 7.41 24.04 10.43
N SER A 98 8.72 23.80 10.36
CA SER A 98 9.29 22.61 9.70
C SER A 98 9.00 21.31 10.47
N MET A 99 8.82 21.39 11.80
CA MET A 99 8.58 20.24 12.64
C MET A 99 7.09 19.87 12.78
N VAL A 100 6.16 20.82 12.61
CA VAL A 100 4.73 20.59 12.93
C VAL A 100 3.84 20.27 11.73
N PHE A 101 4.07 20.85 10.56
CA PHE A 101 3.18 20.63 9.40
C PHE A 101 3.64 19.49 8.51
N PHE A 102 2.72 18.59 8.14
CA PHE A 102 2.95 17.55 7.15
C PHE A 102 1.64 17.14 6.48
N TYR A 103 1.78 16.54 5.30
CA TYR A 103 0.73 15.79 4.63
C TYR A 103 1.16 14.32 4.63
N LEU A 104 0.26 13.42 5.04
CA LEU A 104 0.43 11.98 4.88
C LEU A 104 -0.55 11.52 3.83
N GLU A 105 -0.06 10.80 2.84
CA GLU A 105 -0.90 10.15 1.85
C GLU A 105 -1.22 8.74 2.32
N ARG A 106 -2.50 8.37 2.26
CA ARG A 106 -2.95 7.00 2.51
C ARG A 106 -2.65 6.17 1.27
N ILE A 107 -2.31 4.91 1.50
CA ILE A 107 -2.12 3.95 0.40
C ILE A 107 -3.44 3.22 0.19
N ASP A 108 -3.95 3.26 -1.02
CA ASP A 108 -5.06 2.43 -1.48
C ASP A 108 -4.53 1.40 -2.50
N LEU A 109 -4.93 0.13 -2.34
CA LEU A 109 -4.64 -0.94 -3.30
C LEU A 109 -5.95 -1.51 -3.88
N PRO A 110 -6.59 -0.80 -4.83
CA PRO A 110 -7.90 -1.19 -5.37
C PRO A 110 -7.89 -2.51 -6.15
N ILE A 111 -6.73 -3.00 -6.62
CA ILE A 111 -6.64 -4.28 -7.34
C ILE A 111 -6.91 -5.47 -6.42
N ILE A 112 -6.53 -5.42 -5.15
CA ILE A 112 -6.69 -6.55 -4.21
C ILE A 112 -8.16 -6.95 -4.08
N GLU A 113 -9.08 -5.99 -3.92
CA GLU A 113 -10.51 -6.30 -3.80
C GLU A 113 -11.15 -6.80 -5.11
N ASN A 114 -10.76 -6.22 -6.25
CA ASN A 114 -11.39 -6.49 -7.55
C ASN A 114 -10.88 -7.77 -8.24
N GLU A 115 -9.67 -8.22 -7.92
CA GLU A 115 -9.03 -9.39 -8.54
C GLU A 115 -9.08 -10.66 -7.67
N LEU A 116 -9.42 -10.55 -6.37
CA LEU A 116 -9.56 -11.68 -5.44
C LEU A 116 -10.96 -12.32 -5.36
N GLY A 117 -11.88 -11.93 -6.25
CA GLY A 117 -13.21 -12.55 -6.31
C GLY A 117 -13.15 -14.07 -6.54
N SER A 118 -14.05 -14.82 -5.90
CA SER A 118 -14.13 -16.30 -5.91
C SER A 118 -14.18 -16.96 -7.29
N ASN A 119 -14.40 -16.19 -8.35
CA ASN A 119 -14.47 -16.64 -9.74
C ASN A 119 -13.16 -16.45 -10.54
N LYS A 120 -12.06 -15.96 -9.93
CA LYS A 120 -10.79 -15.71 -10.62
C LYS A 120 -9.71 -16.73 -10.23
N LYS A 121 -8.97 -17.25 -11.24
CA LYS A 121 -7.95 -18.31 -11.09
C LYS A 121 -6.76 -17.93 -10.19
N ILE A 122 -6.52 -16.65 -9.94
CA ILE A 122 -5.44 -16.17 -9.04
C ILE A 122 -5.55 -16.78 -7.64
N PHE A 123 -6.77 -17.12 -7.19
CA PHE A 123 -7.00 -17.79 -5.91
C PHE A 123 -6.35 -19.18 -5.80
N GLN A 124 -5.97 -19.81 -6.92
CA GLN A 124 -5.30 -21.12 -6.93
C GLN A 124 -3.80 -21.02 -6.61
N TRP A 125 -3.23 -19.82 -6.54
CA TRP A 125 -1.81 -19.60 -6.23
C TRP A 125 -1.65 -19.21 -4.77
N SER A 126 -1.61 -20.23 -3.89
CA SER A 126 -1.61 -20.06 -2.44
C SER A 126 -0.54 -19.08 -1.93
N GLU A 127 0.65 -19.09 -2.53
CA GLU A 127 1.75 -18.19 -2.19
C GLU A 127 1.43 -16.73 -2.54
N LEU A 128 0.91 -16.48 -3.74
CA LEU A 128 0.48 -15.15 -4.18
C LEU A 128 -0.63 -14.62 -3.28
N THR A 129 -1.67 -15.43 -3.03
CA THR A 129 -2.79 -15.06 -2.14
C THR A 129 -2.29 -14.70 -0.74
N LYS A 130 -1.39 -15.51 -0.17
CA LYS A 130 -0.82 -15.24 1.16
C LYS A 130 0.01 -13.96 1.18
N SER A 131 0.84 -13.73 0.18
CA SER A 131 1.65 -12.51 0.09
C SER A 131 0.78 -11.25 -0.06
N MET A 132 -0.30 -11.33 -0.87
CA MET A 132 -1.29 -10.26 -0.97
C MET A 132 -2.03 -9.99 0.35
N GLN A 133 -2.38 -11.04 1.11
CA GLN A 133 -2.98 -10.88 2.44
C GLN A 133 -2.03 -10.16 3.41
N ASN A 134 -0.75 -10.57 3.43
CA ASN A 134 0.27 -9.92 4.26
C ASN A 134 0.44 -8.43 3.90
N LEU A 135 0.47 -8.12 2.60
CA LEU A 135 0.54 -6.74 2.11
C LEU A 135 -0.69 -5.93 2.51
N SER A 136 -1.89 -6.51 2.37
CA SER A 136 -3.14 -5.86 2.78
C SER A 136 -3.14 -5.57 4.29
N GLU A 137 -2.66 -6.50 5.12
CA GLU A 137 -2.53 -6.27 6.56
C GLU A 137 -1.53 -5.15 6.87
N SER A 138 -0.34 -5.17 6.26
CA SER A 138 0.68 -4.14 6.53
C SER A 138 0.25 -2.74 6.09
N ILE A 139 -0.46 -2.63 4.96
CA ILE A 139 -1.07 -1.37 4.53
C ILE A 139 -2.16 -0.93 5.50
N GLY A 140 -2.99 -1.84 5.99
CA GLY A 140 -3.98 -1.55 7.03
C GLY A 140 -3.34 -0.97 8.29
N TYR A 141 -2.23 -1.57 8.76
CA TYR A 141 -1.47 -1.05 9.90
C TYR A 141 -0.84 0.33 9.62
N TYR A 142 -0.25 0.51 8.44
CA TYR A 142 0.31 1.80 8.02
C TYR A 142 -0.75 2.91 7.97
N ASN A 143 -1.88 2.66 7.32
CA ASN A 143 -3.00 3.60 7.23
C ASN A 143 -3.62 3.90 8.60
N LYS A 144 -3.63 2.94 9.53
CA LYS A 144 -4.03 3.20 10.92
C LYS A 144 -3.05 4.12 11.64
N GLY A 145 -1.75 3.96 11.39
CA GLY A 145 -0.70 4.88 11.87
C GLY A 145 -0.90 6.31 11.36
N ILE A 146 -1.27 6.48 10.09
CA ILE A 146 -1.64 7.79 9.52
C ILE A 146 -2.80 8.41 10.29
N GLU A 147 -3.88 7.64 10.51
CA GLU A 147 -5.06 8.12 11.24
C GLU A 147 -4.70 8.59 12.66
N TYR A 148 -3.84 7.88 13.36
CA TYR A 148 -3.38 8.30 14.69
C TYR A 148 -2.59 9.61 14.65
N LEU A 149 -1.74 9.81 13.63
CA LEU A 149 -1.00 11.05 13.45
C LEU A 149 -1.91 12.23 13.07
N GLU A 150 -2.89 12.02 12.18
CA GLU A 150 -3.89 13.02 11.84
C GLU A 150 -4.69 13.45 13.09
N ASN A 151 -5.07 12.47 13.92
CA ASN A 151 -5.76 12.73 15.18
C ASN A 151 -4.89 13.49 16.18
N ASP A 152 -3.60 13.18 16.30
CA ASP A 152 -2.65 13.92 17.15
C ASP A 152 -2.47 15.36 16.68
N VAL A 153 -2.38 15.57 15.36
CA VAL A 153 -2.33 16.91 14.77
C VAL A 153 -3.57 17.72 15.13
N HIS A 154 -4.76 17.15 14.94
CA HIS A 154 -6.02 17.84 15.22
C HIS A 154 -6.29 18.06 16.70
N SER A 155 -5.90 17.11 17.56
CA SER A 155 -6.26 17.12 18.99
C SER A 155 -5.23 17.82 19.86
N ASN A 156 -3.95 17.80 19.46
CA ASN A 156 -2.84 18.27 20.29
C ASN A 156 -2.05 19.40 19.61
N ILE A 157 -1.54 19.17 18.39
CA ILE A 157 -0.60 20.10 17.73
C ILE A 157 -1.30 21.40 17.32
N LEU A 158 -2.38 21.32 16.54
CA LEU A 158 -3.07 22.50 16.05
C LEU A 158 -3.64 23.37 17.18
N PRO A 159 -4.35 22.82 18.19
CA PRO A 159 -4.83 23.61 19.31
C PRO A 159 -3.70 24.33 20.06
N TYR A 160 -2.56 23.67 20.26
CA TYR A 160 -1.39 24.30 20.86
C TYR A 160 -0.89 25.49 20.03
N LEU A 161 -0.69 25.30 18.73
CA LEU A 161 -0.18 26.35 17.83
C LEU A 161 -1.13 27.55 17.74
N VAL A 162 -2.44 27.29 17.68
CA VAL A 162 -3.48 28.32 17.59
C VAL A 162 -3.58 29.09 18.90
N ASN A 163 -3.76 28.41 20.03
CA ASN A 163 -3.99 29.06 21.33
C ASN A 163 -2.77 29.85 21.82
N ARG A 164 -1.58 29.50 21.35
CA ARG A 164 -0.33 30.21 21.68
C ARG A 164 -0.04 31.35 20.71
N GLY A 165 -0.78 31.53 19.61
CA GLY A 165 -0.50 32.55 18.60
C GLY A 165 0.64 32.20 17.64
N VAL A 166 1.19 30.99 17.74
CA VAL A 166 2.31 30.51 16.90
C VAL A 166 1.92 30.41 15.43
N MET A 167 0.64 30.16 15.12
CA MET A 167 0.15 30.16 13.74
C MET A 167 0.35 31.51 13.06
N THR A 168 0.07 32.62 13.77
CA THR A 168 0.32 33.98 13.26
C THR A 168 1.81 34.18 13.01
N ASP A 169 2.66 33.73 13.94
CA ASP A 169 4.10 33.84 13.81
C ASP A 169 4.61 33.08 12.59
N ILE A 170 4.08 31.89 12.32
CA ILE A 170 4.38 31.12 11.12
C ILE A 170 4.01 31.93 9.87
N MET A 171 2.83 32.56 9.81
CA MET A 171 2.43 33.39 8.68
C MET A 171 3.36 34.60 8.50
N VAL A 172 3.79 35.23 9.58
CA VAL A 172 4.79 36.32 9.55
C VAL A 172 6.13 35.81 9.04
N SER A 173 6.62 34.67 9.53
CA SER A 173 7.91 34.08 9.13
C SER A 173 7.95 33.68 7.65
N LYS A 174 6.78 33.41 7.05
CA LYS A 174 6.62 33.10 5.62
C LYS A 174 6.37 34.33 4.76
N GLY A 175 6.30 35.53 5.35
CA GLY A 175 6.00 36.78 4.64
C GLY A 175 4.54 36.90 4.16
N ILE A 176 3.63 36.08 4.69
CA ILE A 176 2.20 36.13 4.36
C ILE A 176 1.53 37.29 5.09
N LEU A 177 1.91 37.53 6.35
CA LEU A 177 1.47 38.68 7.13
C LEU A 177 2.57 39.73 7.23
N ASN A 178 2.21 40.99 6.94
CA ASN A 178 3.08 42.15 7.04
C ASN A 178 3.16 42.67 8.49
N SER A 179 3.57 41.82 9.43
CA SER A 179 3.94 42.23 10.80
C SER A 179 5.44 42.05 10.99
N LYS A 180 6.08 42.89 11.82
CA LYS A 180 7.48 42.70 12.22
C LYS A 180 7.62 41.95 13.54
N ASP A 181 6.56 41.91 14.34
CA ASP A 181 6.59 41.36 15.68
C ASP A 181 5.96 39.96 15.69
N TYR A 182 6.63 39.05 16.38
CA TYR A 182 6.14 37.73 16.71
C TYR A 182 5.39 37.76 18.05
N LEU A 183 4.31 37.00 18.14
CA LEU A 183 3.43 36.89 19.31
C LEU A 183 3.97 35.92 20.37
N ASN A 184 4.62 34.81 19.98
CA ASN A 184 5.01 33.76 20.92
C ASN A 184 6.24 32.96 20.47
N VAL A 185 7.36 33.65 20.28
CA VAL A 185 8.65 33.03 19.96
C VAL A 185 9.10 32.03 21.03
N ASP A 186 8.79 32.30 22.29
CA ASP A 186 9.16 31.46 23.44
C ASP A 186 8.51 30.08 23.41
N ALA A 187 7.48 29.87 22.57
CA ALA A 187 6.92 28.55 22.32
C ALA A 187 8.02 27.54 21.95
N TYR A 188 9.02 27.94 21.16
CA TYR A 188 10.15 27.07 20.76
C TYR A 188 10.91 26.49 21.96
N ASN A 189 11.11 27.28 23.00
CA ASN A 189 11.85 26.89 24.21
C ASN A 189 10.95 26.25 25.28
N SER A 190 9.63 26.19 25.06
CA SER A 190 8.70 25.72 26.08
C SER A 190 8.75 24.21 26.25
N GLU A 191 8.67 23.74 27.49
CA GLU A 191 8.57 22.30 27.81
C GLU A 191 7.36 21.65 27.12
N ASN A 192 6.24 22.38 27.03
CA ASN A 192 5.05 21.91 26.32
C ASN A 192 5.32 21.66 24.84
N PHE A 193 6.00 22.57 24.15
CA PHE A 193 6.36 22.34 22.75
C PHE A 193 7.33 21.18 22.59
N ARG A 194 8.31 21.08 23.48
CA ARG A 194 9.22 19.93 23.52
C ARG A 194 8.47 18.60 23.65
N ASN A 195 7.47 18.54 24.52
CA ASN A 195 6.61 17.36 24.70
C ASN A 195 5.74 17.07 23.45
N VAL A 196 5.19 18.10 22.81
CA VAL A 196 4.47 17.96 21.54
C VAL A 196 5.37 17.35 20.46
N ILE A 197 6.60 17.86 20.31
CA ILE A 197 7.55 17.33 19.34
C ILE A 197 7.99 15.91 19.69
N ALA A 198 8.21 15.60 20.97
CA ALA A 198 8.55 14.25 21.41
C ALA A 198 7.44 13.23 21.08
N SER A 199 6.18 13.56 21.39
CA SER A 199 5.01 12.74 21.04
C SER A 199 4.92 12.49 19.53
N SER A 200 4.97 13.58 18.75
CA SER A 200 4.87 13.50 17.29
C SER A 200 6.03 12.72 16.67
N THR A 201 7.24 12.82 17.25
CA THR A 201 8.41 12.03 16.83
C THR A 201 8.19 10.56 17.06
N LEU A 202 7.74 10.16 18.26
CA LEU A 202 7.45 8.76 18.58
C LEU A 202 6.42 8.15 17.63
N MET A 203 5.31 8.85 17.38
CA MET A 203 4.27 8.39 16.45
C MET A 203 4.77 8.31 15.01
N THR A 204 5.61 9.26 14.57
CA THR A 204 6.18 9.24 13.21
C THR A 204 7.19 8.09 13.04
N SER A 205 7.97 7.77 14.07
CA SER A 205 8.86 6.62 14.08
C SER A 205 8.09 5.29 13.97
N ALA A 206 6.97 5.15 14.69
CA ALA A 206 6.10 3.98 14.56
C ALA A 206 5.48 3.88 13.15
N LEU A 207 5.09 5.00 12.55
CA LEU A 207 4.62 5.03 11.16
C LEU A 207 5.72 4.57 10.18
N LEU A 208 6.95 5.00 10.37
CA LEU A 208 8.11 4.57 9.57
C LEU A 208 8.31 3.05 9.64
N GLU A 209 8.13 2.44 10.81
CA GLU A 209 8.20 0.97 10.95
C GLU A 209 7.11 0.29 10.11
N GLY A 210 5.87 0.79 10.17
CA GLY A 210 4.75 0.33 9.34
C GLY A 210 5.03 0.47 7.84
N ALA A 211 5.55 1.63 7.42
CA ALA A 211 5.91 1.90 6.03
C ALA A 211 7.00 0.94 5.51
N ASN A 212 8.05 0.69 6.30
CA ASN A 212 9.10 -0.26 5.95
C ASN A 212 8.56 -1.70 5.86
N LYS A 213 7.57 -2.07 6.68
CA LYS A 213 6.90 -3.37 6.55
C LYS A 213 6.14 -3.49 5.23
N VAL A 214 5.44 -2.44 4.80
CA VAL A 214 4.76 -2.40 3.49
C VAL A 214 5.78 -2.54 2.36
N ILE A 215 6.91 -1.83 2.40
CA ILE A 215 8.00 -2.00 1.41
C ILE A 215 8.52 -3.43 1.35
N LYS A 216 8.69 -4.08 2.50
CA LYS A 216 9.09 -5.49 2.55
C LYS A 216 8.07 -6.39 1.85
N ASP A 217 6.79 -6.20 2.13
CA ASP A 217 5.72 -7.01 1.54
C ASP A 217 5.55 -6.74 0.04
N TYR A 218 5.74 -5.49 -0.41
CA TYR A 218 5.82 -5.19 -1.84
C TYR A 218 6.94 -5.95 -2.54
N ASN A 219 8.14 -5.99 -1.95
CA ASN A 219 9.27 -6.72 -2.53
C ASN A 219 9.03 -8.23 -2.57
N GLU A 220 8.43 -8.80 -1.52
CA GLU A 220 8.06 -10.22 -1.48
C GLU A 220 7.02 -10.55 -2.57
N LEU A 221 5.98 -9.72 -2.69
CA LEU A 221 4.93 -9.91 -3.69
C LEU A 221 5.47 -9.76 -5.13
N LEU A 222 6.31 -8.76 -5.38
CA LEU A 222 6.98 -8.57 -6.69
C LEU A 222 7.84 -9.78 -7.07
N LEU A 223 8.56 -10.37 -6.11
CA LEU A 223 9.37 -11.57 -6.36
C LEU A 223 8.50 -12.75 -6.80
N ILE A 224 7.38 -12.99 -6.12
CA ILE A 224 6.41 -14.04 -6.47
C ILE A 224 5.80 -13.77 -7.86
N ILE A 225 5.40 -12.53 -8.13
CA ILE A 225 4.82 -12.15 -9.42
C ILE A 225 5.81 -12.37 -10.56
N ASN A 226 7.07 -11.94 -10.41
CA ASN A 226 8.07 -12.07 -11.46
C ASN A 226 8.36 -13.54 -11.80
N GLN A 227 8.43 -14.43 -10.81
CA GLN A 227 8.58 -15.88 -11.02
C GLN A 227 7.40 -16.53 -11.78
N LYS A 228 6.24 -15.87 -11.82
CA LYS A 228 5.04 -16.36 -12.52
C LYS A 228 4.84 -15.75 -13.90
N ILE A 229 5.51 -14.64 -14.20
CA ILE A 229 5.49 -13.97 -15.51
C ILE A 229 6.56 -14.56 -16.43
N GLU A 230 7.69 -15.03 -15.89
CA GLU A 230 8.72 -15.82 -16.60
C GLU A 230 8.22 -17.20 -17.06
#